data_AF-A0A7S2W053-F1
#
_entry.id   AF-A0A7S2W053-F1
#
_cell.length_a   1.000
_cell.length_b   1.000
_cell.length_c   1.000
_cell.angle_alpha   90.00
_cell.angle_beta   90.00
_cell.angle_gamma   90.00
#
_symmetry.space_group_name_H-M   'P 1'
#
loop_
_entity.id
_entity.type
_entity.pdbx_description
1 polymer ?
#
loop_
_entity_poly.entity_id
_entity_poly.type
_entity_poly.pdbx_seq_one_letter_code
_entity_poly.pdbx_strand_id
1 'polypeptide(L)'
;MHDCANKVPEEVLRKIGIEEDLLTRWRHALVTPFQQKVSSNRWSMRTVHCKGRCCSATIRVSLSGSCDVACRECGATFCCQCDFPGPHSPATCEMVAAWREANGLVEATDEDIASWLEIRKVAKQCPRCGHGIIKAQ
;
A
#
# COMPACT_ATOMS: atom_id res chain seq x y z
N MET A 1 -32.30 -10.26 -18.68
CA MET A 1 -31.20 -10.53 -17.73
C MET A 1 -31.79 -10.38 -16.34
N HIS A 2 -31.88 -11.46 -15.57
CA HIS A 2 -32.44 -11.40 -14.23
C HIS A 2 -31.37 -10.90 -13.26
N ASP A 3 -31.57 -9.72 -12.67
CA ASP A 3 -30.75 -9.19 -11.58
C ASP A 3 -30.96 -10.05 -10.34
N CYS A 4 -30.11 -11.05 -10.17
CA CYS A 4 -30.07 -11.86 -8.96
C CYS A 4 -29.31 -11.09 -7.88
N ALA A 5 -30.01 -10.66 -6.84
CA ALA A 5 -29.43 -9.93 -5.70
C ALA A 5 -28.64 -10.83 -4.72
N ASN A 6 -28.57 -12.15 -4.97
CA ASN A 6 -27.89 -13.07 -4.08
C ASN A 6 -26.38 -12.87 -4.17
N LYS A 7 -25.77 -12.59 -3.01
CA LYS A 7 -24.32 -12.54 -2.88
C LYS A 7 -23.77 -13.96 -3.00
N VAL A 8 -22.72 -14.11 -3.81
CA VAL A 8 -22.01 -15.38 -3.97
C VAL A 8 -21.12 -15.60 -2.74
N PRO A 9 -21.24 -16.73 -2.02
CA PRO A 9 -20.36 -17.06 -0.90
C PRO A 9 -18.89 -17.24 -1.33
N GLU A 10 -17.95 -16.96 -0.43
CA GLU A 10 -16.51 -17.07 -0.73
C GLU A 10 -16.12 -18.50 -1.14
N GLU A 11 -16.75 -19.51 -0.55
CA GLU A 11 -16.50 -20.92 -0.84
C GLU A 11 -16.77 -21.26 -2.31
N VAL A 12 -17.74 -20.59 -2.92
CA VAL A 12 -18.06 -20.74 -4.34
C VAL A 12 -16.99 -20.07 -5.20
N LEU A 13 -16.53 -18.87 -4.81
CA LEU A 13 -15.46 -18.16 -5.51
C LEU A 13 -14.14 -18.92 -5.48
N ARG A 14 -13.81 -19.58 -4.36
CA ARG A 14 -12.64 -20.47 -4.27
C ARG A 14 -12.79 -21.70 -5.16
N LYS A 15 -13.98 -22.31 -5.23
CA LYS A 15 -14.24 -23.49 -6.05
C LYS A 15 -14.09 -23.25 -7.55
N ILE A 16 -14.42 -22.04 -8.02
CA ILE A 16 -14.26 -21.65 -9.43
C ILE A 16 -12.83 -21.18 -9.77
N GLY A 17 -11.91 -21.21 -8.79
CA GLY A 17 -10.49 -20.91 -9.02
C GLY A 17 -10.18 -19.42 -9.18
N ILE A 18 -10.91 -18.52 -8.49
CA ILE A 18 -10.55 -17.10 -8.47
C ILE A 18 -9.17 -16.91 -7.82
N GLU A 19 -8.33 -16.08 -8.44
CA GLU A 19 -7.01 -15.70 -7.92
C GLU A 19 -7.09 -15.06 -6.52
N GLU A 20 -6.12 -15.33 -5.65
CA GLU A 20 -6.15 -14.87 -4.24
C GLU A 20 -6.11 -13.33 -4.13
N ASP A 21 -5.46 -12.64 -5.06
CA ASP A 21 -5.44 -11.17 -5.12
C ASP A 21 -6.84 -10.60 -5.44
N LEU A 22 -7.61 -11.31 -6.28
CA LEU A 22 -8.98 -10.92 -6.61
C LEU A 22 -9.94 -11.27 -5.46
N LEU A 23 -9.73 -12.39 -4.77
CA LEU A 23 -10.45 -12.72 -3.53
C LEU A 23 -10.19 -11.67 -2.44
N THR A 24 -8.95 -11.21 -2.29
CA THR A 24 -8.59 -10.18 -1.31
C THR A 24 -9.30 -8.85 -1.60
N ARG A 25 -9.31 -8.41 -2.86
CA ARG A 25 -10.07 -7.22 -3.28
C ARG A 25 -11.58 -7.37 -3.05
N TRP A 26 -12.12 -8.54 -3.31
CA TRP A 26 -13.53 -8.84 -3.03
C TRP A 26 -13.86 -8.75 -1.53
N ARG A 27 -13.01 -9.33 -0.66
CA ARG A 27 -13.16 -9.22 0.80
C ARG A 27 -13.12 -7.76 1.26
N HIS A 28 -12.19 -6.97 0.74
CA HIS A 28 -12.10 -5.53 1.05
C HIS A 28 -13.37 -4.78 0.61
N ALA A 29 -13.87 -5.05 -0.60
CA ALA A 29 -15.08 -4.40 -1.13
C ALA A 29 -16.34 -4.70 -0.29
N LEU A 30 -16.47 -5.92 0.27
CA LEU A 30 -17.57 -6.27 1.15
C LEU A 30 -17.57 -5.50 2.48
N VAL A 31 -16.37 -5.20 3.00
CA VAL A 31 -16.18 -4.63 4.34
C VAL A 31 -16.06 -3.10 4.31
N THR A 32 -15.69 -2.52 3.17
CA THR A 32 -15.52 -1.06 2.96
C THR A 32 -16.75 -0.24 3.42
N PRO A 33 -18.01 -0.58 3.05
CA PRO A 33 -19.18 0.20 3.47
C PRO A 33 -19.39 0.19 4.99
N PHE A 34 -19.08 -0.93 5.65
CA PHE A 34 -19.14 -1.04 7.11
C PHE A 34 -18.08 -0.17 7.78
N GLN A 35 -16.84 -0.18 7.27
CA GLN A 35 -15.75 0.64 7.81
C GLN A 35 -16.01 2.14 7.70
N GLN A 36 -16.58 2.59 6.58
CA GLN A 36 -16.98 3.99 6.39
C GLN A 36 -18.00 4.43 7.46
N LYS A 37 -18.99 3.58 7.75
CA LYS A 37 -20.02 3.82 8.77
C LYS A 37 -19.50 3.80 10.21
N VAL A 38 -18.50 2.96 10.50
CA VAL A 38 -17.88 2.90 11.84
C VAL A 38 -16.96 4.11 12.08
N SER A 39 -16.22 4.52 11.04
CA SER A 39 -15.28 5.65 11.11
C SER A 39 -15.99 7.01 11.25
N SER A 40 -17.27 7.11 10.87
CA SER A 40 -18.08 8.32 11.07
C SER A 40 -18.65 8.48 12.48
N ASN A 41 -18.66 7.42 13.31
CA ASN A 41 -19.41 7.39 14.58
C ASN A 41 -18.53 7.46 15.85
N ARG A 42 -17.20 7.49 15.73
CA ARG A 42 -16.28 7.66 16.87
C ARG A 42 -15.03 8.44 16.47
N TRP A 43 -14.84 9.60 17.11
CA TRP A 43 -13.73 10.53 16.87
C TRP A 43 -12.32 9.98 17.18
N SER A 44 -12.20 8.78 17.74
CA SER A 44 -10.91 8.25 18.24
C SER A 44 -10.46 6.94 17.60
N MET A 45 -11.31 6.27 16.80
CA MET A 45 -11.02 4.91 16.32
C MET A 45 -11.42 4.73 14.86
N ARG A 46 -10.43 4.48 14.00
CA ARG A 46 -10.60 4.18 12.57
C ARG A 46 -10.29 2.70 12.33
N THR A 47 -10.90 2.11 11.32
CA THR A 47 -10.53 0.80 10.78
C THR A 47 -9.90 0.98 9.40
N VAL A 48 -8.77 0.32 9.16
CA VAL A 48 -8.08 0.35 7.85
C VAL A 48 -7.81 -1.06 7.36
N HIS A 49 -7.80 -1.24 6.05
CA HIS A 49 -7.36 -2.49 5.43
C HIS A 49 -5.84 -2.61 5.43
N CYS A 50 -5.34 -3.82 5.58
CA CYS A 50 -3.94 -4.11 5.30
C CYS A 50 -3.66 -3.91 3.80
N LYS A 51 -2.53 -3.25 3.50
CA LYS A 51 -2.07 -2.98 2.13
C LYS A 51 -1.03 -3.98 1.62
N GLY A 52 -0.78 -5.05 2.36
CA GLY A 52 0.07 -6.15 1.90
C GLY A 52 -0.61 -6.90 0.74
N ARG A 53 0.18 -7.34 -0.26
CA ARG A 53 -0.31 -7.89 -1.53
C ARG A 53 -1.37 -8.99 -1.40
N CYS A 54 -1.29 -9.84 -0.36
CA CYS A 54 -2.22 -10.95 -0.15
C CYS A 54 -2.82 -10.96 1.27
N CYS A 55 -2.99 -9.80 1.90
CA CYS A 55 -3.51 -9.71 3.27
C CYS A 55 -4.91 -9.07 3.29
N SER A 56 -5.88 -9.78 3.88
CA SER A 56 -7.25 -9.29 4.07
C SER A 56 -7.52 -8.74 5.48
N ALA A 57 -6.49 -8.57 6.31
CA ALA A 57 -6.64 -8.10 7.68
C ALA A 57 -7.27 -6.70 7.74
N THR A 58 -8.12 -6.50 8.74
CA THR A 58 -8.65 -5.17 9.09
C THR A 58 -8.07 -4.75 10.43
N ILE A 59 -7.39 -3.61 10.46
CA ILE A 59 -6.67 -3.11 11.63
C ILE A 59 -7.47 -1.96 12.25
N ARG A 60 -7.69 -2.03 13.56
CA ARG A 60 -8.21 -0.89 14.34
C ARG A 60 -7.06 0.01 14.74
N VAL A 61 -7.17 1.28 14.40
CA VAL A 61 -6.13 2.29 14.66
C VAL A 61 -6.70 3.39 15.55
N SER A 62 -5.94 3.75 16.58
CA SER A 62 -6.23 4.90 17.45
C SER A 62 -5.59 6.15 16.86
N LEU A 63 -6.35 7.24 16.73
CA LEU A 63 -5.91 8.48 16.08
C LEU A 63 -4.87 9.30 16.87
N SER A 64 -4.29 8.76 17.95
CA SER A 64 -3.53 9.50 18.96
C SER A 64 -2.00 9.45 18.78
N GLY A 65 -1.46 9.29 17.58
CA GLY A 65 -0.01 9.15 17.44
C GLY A 65 0.51 9.03 16.02
N SER A 66 1.04 7.87 15.62
CA SER A 66 1.68 7.68 14.32
C SER A 66 0.68 7.46 13.19
N CYS A 67 0.99 7.99 12.01
CA CYS A 67 0.26 7.64 10.79
C CYS A 67 0.60 6.22 10.31
N ASP A 68 1.79 5.70 10.66
CA ASP A 68 2.22 4.36 10.25
C ASP A 68 1.67 3.28 11.17
N VAL A 69 1.28 2.16 10.55
CA VAL A 69 0.68 1.00 11.21
C VAL A 69 1.30 -0.27 10.65
N ALA A 70 1.65 -1.20 11.54
CA ALA A 70 2.15 -2.52 11.18
C ALA A 70 1.03 -3.57 11.29
N CYS A 71 0.86 -4.37 10.24
CA CYS A 71 -0.04 -5.52 10.26
C CYS A 71 0.59 -6.67 11.04
N ARG A 72 -0.10 -7.19 12.05
CA ARG A 72 0.38 -8.34 12.84
C ARG A 72 0.30 -9.67 12.10
N GLU A 73 -0.50 -9.76 11.04
CA GLU A 73 -0.68 -10.98 10.27
C GLU A 73 0.41 -11.17 9.22
N CYS A 74 0.74 -10.11 8.45
CA CYS A 74 1.72 -10.20 7.36
C CYS A 74 3.00 -9.38 7.58
N GLY A 75 3.11 -8.63 8.69
CA GLY A 75 4.27 -7.78 8.97
C GLY A 75 4.35 -6.48 8.15
N ALA A 76 3.49 -6.29 7.15
CA ALA A 76 3.50 -5.09 6.31
C ALA A 76 3.27 -3.83 7.14
N THR A 77 4.12 -2.81 6.93
CA THR A 77 4.01 -1.49 7.56
C THR A 77 3.56 -0.48 6.51
N PHE A 78 2.56 0.34 6.82
CA PHE A 78 1.99 1.29 5.88
C PHE A 78 1.31 2.47 6.58
N CYS A 79 1.11 3.58 5.85
CA CYS A 79 0.37 4.72 6.37
C CYS A 79 -1.14 4.41 6.47
N CYS A 80 -1.79 4.72 7.60
CA CYS A 80 -3.23 4.51 7.83
C CYS A 80 -4.12 5.65 7.32
N GLN A 81 -3.53 6.67 6.68
CA GLN A 81 -4.25 7.86 6.21
C GLN A 81 -4.42 7.96 4.70
N CYS A 82 -3.49 7.43 3.92
CA CYS A 82 -3.53 7.44 2.45
C CYS A 82 -3.57 6.02 1.89
N ASP A 83 -3.51 5.83 0.58
CA ASP A 83 -3.43 4.51 -0.09
C ASP A 83 -2.00 4.16 -0.55
N PHE A 84 -0.98 4.75 0.09
CA PHE A 84 0.40 4.39 -0.17
C PHE A 84 0.73 3.02 0.45
N PRO A 85 1.32 2.05 -0.30
CA PRO A 85 1.52 0.69 0.18
C PRO A 85 2.59 0.57 1.28
N GLY A 86 3.44 1.59 1.43
CA GLY A 86 4.50 1.63 2.44
C GLY A 86 4.37 2.78 3.46
N PRO A 87 5.28 2.86 4.44
CA PRO A 87 5.49 4.06 5.22
C PRO A 87 6.15 5.12 4.34
N HIS A 88 5.83 6.39 4.57
CA HIS A 88 6.35 7.47 3.73
C HIS A 88 6.89 8.65 4.53
N SER A 89 7.06 8.51 5.86
CA SER A 89 7.76 9.51 6.67
C SER A 89 9.20 9.72 6.14
N PRO A 90 9.69 10.96 5.99
CA PRO A 90 9.09 12.22 6.47
C PRO A 90 8.14 12.91 5.48
N ALA A 91 7.90 12.36 4.30
CA ALA A 91 6.96 12.94 3.34
C ALA A 91 5.52 12.88 3.87
N THR A 92 4.74 13.92 3.61
CA THR A 92 3.31 13.95 3.96
C THR A 92 2.48 13.13 2.94
N CYS A 93 1.26 12.75 3.31
CA CYS A 93 0.33 12.09 2.39
C CYS A 93 0.10 12.92 1.11
N GLU A 94 0.05 14.25 1.24
CA GLU A 94 -0.11 15.19 0.12
C GLU A 94 1.11 15.19 -0.81
N MET A 95 2.32 15.16 -0.25
CA MET A 95 3.56 15.06 -1.06
C MET A 95 3.59 13.75 -1.85
N VAL A 96 3.16 12.65 -1.24
CA VAL A 96 3.08 11.35 -1.91
C VAL A 96 2.01 11.34 -3.00
N ALA A 97 0.86 11.98 -2.77
CA ALA A 97 -0.18 12.13 -3.78
C ALA A 97 0.31 12.95 -4.98
N ALA A 98 0.91 14.11 -4.74
CA ALA A 98 1.49 14.95 -5.79
C ALA A 98 2.61 14.23 -6.56
N TRP A 99 3.43 13.42 -5.87
CA TRP A 99 4.45 12.61 -6.52
C TRP A 99 3.86 11.53 -7.43
N ARG A 100 2.77 10.86 -7.01
CA ARG A 100 2.04 9.89 -7.85
C ARG A 100 1.44 10.52 -9.09
N GLU A 101 0.80 11.69 -8.93
CA GLU A 101 0.22 12.45 -10.04
C GLU A 101 1.27 12.89 -11.07
N ALA A 102 2.52 13.12 -10.62
CA ALA A 102 3.66 13.44 -11.47
C ALA A 102 4.35 12.21 -12.12
N ASN A 103 3.65 11.07 -12.27
CA ASN A 103 4.19 9.79 -12.72
C ASN A 103 5.28 9.19 -11.82
N GLY A 104 5.22 9.45 -10.51
CA GLY A 104 6.03 8.73 -9.53
C GLY A 104 5.76 7.21 -9.58
N LEU A 105 6.79 6.41 -9.78
CA LEU A 105 6.71 4.95 -9.86
C LEU A 105 6.34 4.33 -8.50
N VAL A 106 5.05 4.01 -8.31
CA VAL A 106 4.52 3.36 -7.09
C VAL A 106 4.92 1.88 -7.00
N GLU A 107 5.24 1.26 -8.13
CA GLU A 107 5.53 -0.17 -8.31
C GLU A 107 7.04 -0.47 -8.33
N ALA A 108 7.87 0.39 -7.75
CA ALA A 108 9.27 0.02 -7.60
C ALA A 108 9.34 -1.07 -6.50
N THR A 109 9.57 -2.32 -6.89
CA THR A 109 9.92 -3.39 -5.96
C THR A 109 11.14 -2.95 -5.13
N ASP A 110 11.37 -3.55 -3.96
CA ASP A 110 12.58 -3.25 -3.18
C ASP A 110 13.87 -3.41 -4.04
N GLU A 111 13.82 -4.29 -5.04
CA GLU A 111 14.83 -4.52 -6.08
C GLU A 111 14.88 -3.39 -7.13
N ASP A 112 13.75 -2.86 -7.58
CA ASP A 112 13.72 -1.70 -8.50
C ASP A 112 14.21 -0.42 -7.81
N ILE A 113 13.86 -0.22 -6.54
CA ILE A 113 14.36 0.90 -5.72
C ILE A 113 15.87 0.76 -5.49
N ALA A 114 16.35 -0.45 -5.20
CA ALA A 114 17.78 -0.75 -5.08
C ALA A 114 18.52 -0.50 -6.40
N SER A 115 18.03 -1.06 -7.51
CA SER A 115 18.64 -0.96 -8.84
C SER A 115 18.69 0.47 -9.38
N TRP A 116 17.61 1.25 -9.26
CA TRP A 116 17.58 2.63 -9.76
C TRP A 116 18.36 3.61 -8.87
N LEU A 117 18.33 3.42 -7.55
CA LEU A 117 19.15 4.21 -6.63
C LEU A 117 20.62 3.79 -6.70
N GLU A 118 20.96 2.53 -6.98
CA GLU A 118 22.34 2.10 -7.18
C GLU A 118 22.93 2.67 -8.46
N ILE A 119 22.24 2.63 -9.60
CA ILE A 119 22.80 3.21 -10.83
C ILE A 119 23.09 4.72 -10.68
N ARG A 120 22.22 5.47 -9.97
CA ARG A 120 22.43 6.91 -9.70
C ARG A 120 23.37 7.23 -8.52
N LYS A 121 23.54 6.32 -7.56
CA LYS A 121 24.42 6.53 -6.37
C LYS A 121 25.82 5.95 -6.55
N VAL A 122 25.95 4.89 -7.34
CA VAL A 122 27.18 4.09 -7.46
C VAL A 122 28.12 4.76 -8.46
N ALA A 123 27.64 5.27 -9.59
CA ALA A 123 28.49 5.91 -10.59
C ALA A 123 28.08 7.38 -10.84
N LYS A 124 29.02 8.30 -10.62
CA LYS A 124 28.87 9.72 -10.99
C LYS A 124 30.02 10.15 -11.89
N GLN A 125 29.78 11.04 -12.83
CA GLN A 125 30.86 11.64 -13.63
C GLN A 125 31.51 12.80 -12.86
N CYS A 126 32.84 12.84 -12.88
CA CYS A 126 33.59 13.98 -12.37
C CYS A 126 33.25 15.23 -13.21
N PRO A 127 32.74 16.33 -12.62
CA PRO A 127 32.36 17.53 -13.38
C PRO A 127 33.55 18.26 -14.01
N ARG A 128 34.80 17.89 -13.65
CA ARG A 128 36.02 18.50 -14.21
C ARG A 128 36.61 17.71 -15.38
N CYS A 129 36.56 16.37 -15.35
CA CYS A 129 37.23 15.53 -16.36
C CYS A 129 36.33 14.45 -16.99
N GLY A 130 35.07 14.36 -16.58
CA GLY A 130 34.10 13.40 -17.12
C GLY A 130 34.33 11.94 -16.71
N HIS A 131 35.38 11.63 -15.96
CA HIS A 131 35.70 10.27 -15.53
C HIS A 131 34.61 9.72 -14.58
N GLY A 132 34.22 8.45 -14.76
CA GLY A 132 33.27 7.77 -13.91
C GLY A 132 33.86 7.46 -12.53
N ILE A 133 33.27 8.02 -11.48
CA ILE A 133 33.62 7.79 -10.08
C ILE A 133 32.64 6.77 -9.53
N ILE A 134 33.17 5.61 -9.13
CA ILE A 134 32.40 4.59 -8.44
C ILE A 134 32.58 4.77 -6.92
N LYS A 135 31.49 4.93 -6.17
CA LYS A 135 31.57 5.05 -4.70
C LYS A 135 31.90 3.68 -4.11
N ALA A 136 33.05 3.55 -3.42
CA ALA A 136 33.40 2.33 -2.70
C ALA A 136 32.39 2.08 -1.56
N GLN A 137 31.98 0.82 -1.41
CA GLN A 137 31.04 0.36 -0.37
C GLN A 137 31.62 0.52 1.03
#